data_AF-A0A3M1EWD3-F1
#
_entry.id   AF-A0A3M1EWD3-F1
#
_cell.length_a   1.000
_cell.length_b   1.000
_cell.length_c   1.000
_cell.angle_alpha   90.00
_cell.angle_beta   90.00
_cell.angle_gamma   90.00
#
_symmetry.space_group_name_H-M   'P 1'
#
loop_
_entity.id
_entity.type
_entity.pdbx_description
1 polymer ?
#
loop_
_entity_poly.entity_id
_entity_poly.type
_entity_poly.pdbx_seq_one_letter_code
_entity_poly.pdbx_strand_id
1 'polypeptide(L)'
;MQSRRTLLAVLLVGIALLSALIGLAIGRSGGSRGRLLMEQSISGTEVRFGGRNRTVRFYEGPRIAAQFAYWLEGNSRGDRFLVSADNSRANVVFSVYYTRTGANVHKGTTISSPIVFHLERGTAYEGPNDKGLPVWSLCGNHDICTGKGEQGPQVYHVERGRVYAGPRVTTEVLLTADENVENDPVIMLLVPILAERMFEQW
;
A
#
# COMPACT_ATOMS: atom_id res chain seq x y z
N MET A 1 61.78 9.67 32.25
CA MET A 1 60.32 9.64 32.54
C MET A 1 59.52 10.75 31.84
N GLN A 2 60.10 11.92 31.54
CA GLN A 2 59.37 13.00 30.85
C GLN A 2 58.89 12.64 29.43
N SER A 3 59.68 11.91 28.62
CA SER A 3 59.32 11.63 27.21
C SER A 3 58.02 10.82 27.03
N ARG A 4 57.70 9.91 27.96
CA ARG A 4 56.45 9.13 27.92
C ARG A 4 55.22 9.99 28.19
N ARG A 5 55.36 11.01 29.04
CA ARG A 5 54.26 11.95 29.34
C ARG A 5 53.99 12.88 28.16
N THR A 6 55.03 13.32 27.45
CA THR A 6 54.88 14.12 26.23
C THR A 6 54.21 13.32 25.11
N LEU A 7 54.57 12.04 24.96
CA LEU A 7 54.01 11.19 23.91
C LEU A 7 52.52 10.88 24.15
N LEU A 8 52.12 10.66 25.41
CA LEU A 8 50.72 10.51 25.80
C LEU A 8 49.90 11.79 25.58
N ALA A 9 50.47 12.96 25.89
CA ALA A 9 49.80 14.24 25.65
C ALA A 9 49.54 14.49 24.15
N VAL A 10 50.53 14.21 23.30
CA VAL A 10 50.38 14.34 21.85
C VAL A 10 49.32 13.38 21.29
N LEU A 11 49.27 12.14 21.80
CA LEU A 11 48.29 11.15 21.37
C LEU A 11 46.85 11.58 21.73
N LEU A 12 46.64 12.10 22.94
CA LEU A 12 45.34 12.58 23.40
C LEU A 12 44.84 13.79 22.59
N VAL A 13 45.74 14.73 22.26
CA VAL A 13 45.42 15.87 21.40
C VAL A 13 45.07 15.40 19.98
N GLY A 14 45.80 14.40 19.46
CA GLY A 14 45.49 13.80 18.16
C GLY A 14 44.10 13.18 18.09
N ILE A 15 43.69 12.42 19.12
CA ILE A 15 42.36 11.79 19.20
C ILE A 15 41.25 12.85 19.31
N ALA A 16 41.46 13.92 20.10
CA ALA A 16 40.50 15.02 20.24
C ALA A 16 40.29 15.79 18.91
N LEU A 17 41.37 16.01 18.15
CA LEU A 17 41.26 16.64 16.83
C LEU A 17 40.56 15.75 15.80
N LEU A 18 40.84 14.44 15.82
CA LEU A 18 40.21 13.49 14.91
C LEU A 18 38.69 13.37 15.16
N SER A 19 38.28 13.36 16.43
CA SER A 19 36.86 13.31 16.81
C SER A 19 36.11 14.61 16.48
N ALA A 20 36.75 15.76 16.61
CA ALA A 20 36.19 17.04 16.15
C ALA A 20 35.97 17.07 14.61
N LEU A 21 36.89 16.49 13.83
CA LEU A 21 36.76 16.41 12.37
C LEU A 21 35.62 15.47 11.93
N ILE A 22 35.43 14.33 12.62
CA ILE A 22 34.30 13.42 12.37
C ILE A 22 32.97 14.10 12.71
N GLY A 23 32.90 14.83 13.83
CA GLY A 23 31.74 15.65 14.19
C GLY A 23 31.41 16.72 13.14
N LEU A 24 32.44 17.33 12.53
CA LEU A 24 32.25 18.35 11.48
C LEU A 24 31.80 17.74 10.14
N ALA A 25 32.22 16.50 9.84
CA ALA A 25 31.79 15.77 8.64
C ALA A 25 30.33 15.29 8.75
N ILE A 26 29.87 14.92 9.95
CA ILE A 26 28.49 14.50 10.20
C ILE A 26 27.56 15.73 10.37
N GLY A 27 28.06 16.85 10.91
CA GLY A 27 27.29 18.08 11.13
C GLY A 27 27.01 18.95 9.90
N ARG A 28 27.53 18.59 8.71
CA ARG A 28 27.30 19.31 7.45
C ARG A 28 26.25 18.70 6.52
N SER A 29 25.54 17.63 6.93
CA SER A 29 24.24 17.31 6.33
C SER A 29 23.19 18.25 6.92
N GLY A 30 23.00 19.37 6.22
CA GLY A 30 22.31 20.55 6.69
C GLY A 30 20.92 20.30 7.27
N GLY A 31 20.69 20.93 8.42
CA GLY A 31 19.38 21.40 8.81
C GLY A 31 18.80 22.28 7.71
N SER A 32 17.82 21.74 7.00
CA SER A 32 16.83 22.55 6.33
C SER A 32 15.87 23.05 7.39
N ARG A 33 15.99 24.35 7.64
CA ARG A 33 15.04 25.23 8.34
C ARG A 33 13.61 24.74 8.24
N GLY A 34 12.88 24.89 9.36
CA GLY A 34 11.45 24.75 9.46
C GLY A 34 10.75 25.28 8.21
N ARG A 35 10.26 24.33 7.43
CA ARG A 35 9.24 24.55 6.42
C ARG A 35 8.05 23.82 7.01
N LEU A 36 6.96 24.57 7.18
CA LEU A 36 5.60 24.04 7.20
C LEU A 36 5.59 22.75 6.37
N LEU A 37 4.98 21.68 6.91
CA LEU A 37 4.65 20.49 6.14
C LEU A 37 3.79 20.93 4.94
N MET A 38 4.45 21.43 3.90
CA MET A 38 4.01 21.37 2.54
C MET A 38 4.03 19.88 2.28
N GLU A 39 2.89 19.25 2.60
CA GLU A 39 2.23 18.34 1.68
C GLU A 39 2.72 18.70 0.28
N GLN A 40 3.72 17.95 -0.16
CA GLN A 40 4.20 18.06 -1.52
C GLN A 40 3.05 17.45 -2.31
N SER A 41 2.04 18.27 -2.60
CA SER A 41 1.11 18.04 -3.66
C SER A 41 1.98 18.03 -4.92
N ILE A 42 2.50 16.84 -5.21
CA ILE A 42 2.68 16.46 -6.59
C ILE A 42 1.28 16.64 -7.13
N SER A 43 1.08 17.73 -7.87
CA SER A 43 -0.12 18.02 -8.62
C SER A 43 -0.28 16.87 -9.62
N GLY A 44 -0.79 15.75 -9.11
CA GLY A 44 -1.49 14.78 -9.90
C GLY A 44 -2.72 15.54 -10.33
N THR A 45 -2.65 16.05 -11.55
CA THR A 45 -3.81 16.55 -12.27
C THR A 45 -4.95 15.57 -11.97
N GLU A 46 -6.10 16.07 -11.54
CA GLU A 46 -7.28 15.25 -11.39
C GLU A 46 -7.60 14.69 -12.79
N VAL A 47 -7.05 13.52 -13.11
CA VAL A 47 -7.26 12.89 -14.41
C VAL A 47 -8.64 12.29 -14.33
N ARG A 48 -9.62 13.06 -14.84
CA ARG A 48 -10.98 12.59 -15.06
C ARG A 48 -10.93 11.21 -15.71
N PHE A 49 -11.60 10.27 -15.05
CA PHE A 49 -11.76 8.87 -15.46
C PHE A 49 -12.33 8.79 -16.87
N GLY A 50 -11.45 8.64 -17.86
CA GLY A 50 -11.81 8.70 -19.27
C GLY A 50 -10.67 8.30 -20.20
N GLY A 51 -9.97 7.19 -19.93
CA GLY A 51 -8.86 6.72 -20.79
C GLY A 51 -8.50 5.26 -20.56
N ARG A 52 -8.37 4.51 -21.65
CA ARG A 52 -8.26 3.05 -21.75
C ARG A 52 -6.84 2.57 -21.40
N ASN A 53 -6.74 1.52 -20.59
CA ASN A 53 -5.50 0.87 -20.11
C ASN A 53 -4.66 1.72 -19.15
N ARG A 54 -4.99 1.65 -17.85
CA ARG A 54 -4.18 2.23 -16.77
C ARG A 54 -3.66 1.10 -15.89
N THR A 55 -2.41 1.24 -15.46
CA THR A 55 -1.77 0.35 -14.49
C THR A 55 -1.58 1.10 -13.19
N VAL A 56 -2.14 0.60 -12.09
CA VAL A 56 -1.87 1.14 -10.74
C VAL A 56 -0.91 0.19 -10.05
N ARG A 57 0.20 0.68 -9.51
CA ARG A 57 1.19 -0.14 -8.81
C ARG A 57 1.05 0.05 -7.31
N PHE A 58 1.07 -1.06 -6.60
CA PHE A 58 1.06 -1.13 -5.15
C PHE A 58 2.42 -1.59 -4.65
N TYR A 59 2.91 -0.90 -3.63
CA TYR A 59 4.17 -1.18 -2.96
C TYR A 59 3.89 -1.47 -1.50
N GLU A 60 4.59 -2.43 -0.92
CA GLU A 60 4.47 -2.79 0.50
C GLU A 60 5.12 -1.76 1.40
N GLY A 61 4.42 -1.35 2.46
CA GLY A 61 4.95 -0.40 3.43
C GLY A 61 4.92 1.06 2.96
N PRO A 62 5.57 1.97 3.72
CA PRO A 62 5.68 3.37 3.35
C PRO A 62 6.61 3.54 2.14
N ARG A 63 6.20 4.33 1.13
CA ARG A 63 6.89 4.54 -0.16
C ARG A 63 8.43 4.66 -0.14
N ILE A 64 9.03 5.19 0.93
CA ILE A 64 10.49 5.39 1.05
C ILE A 64 11.24 4.06 1.25
N ALA A 65 10.57 3.02 1.76
CA ALA A 65 11.12 1.68 1.99
C ALA A 65 10.38 0.58 1.20
N ALA A 66 9.60 0.96 0.19
CA ALA A 66 8.54 0.10 -0.32
C ALA A 66 8.98 -0.86 -1.42
N GLN A 67 8.73 -2.16 -1.23
CA GLN A 67 8.93 -3.19 -2.24
C GLN A 67 7.71 -3.25 -3.17
N PHE A 68 7.93 -3.35 -4.49
CA PHE A 68 6.85 -3.53 -5.45
C PHE A 68 6.15 -4.88 -5.18
N ALA A 69 4.82 -4.84 -4.99
CA ALA A 69 4.07 -5.98 -4.48
C ALA A 69 2.98 -6.43 -5.46
N TYR A 70 2.20 -5.48 -5.98
CA TYR A 70 1.11 -5.78 -6.91
C TYR A 70 0.97 -4.70 -7.95
N TRP A 71 0.33 -5.02 -9.06
CA TRP A 71 -0.29 -4.00 -9.90
C TRP A 71 -1.68 -4.41 -10.33
N LEU A 72 -2.52 -3.39 -10.46
CA LEU A 72 -3.79 -3.49 -11.12
C LEU A 72 -3.60 -3.14 -12.59
N GLU A 73 -4.00 -4.03 -13.49
CA GLU A 73 -4.05 -3.75 -14.91
C GLU A 73 -5.49 -3.69 -15.38
N GLY A 74 -5.88 -2.59 -16.02
CA GLY A 74 -7.17 -2.48 -16.68
C GLY A 74 -7.07 -2.70 -18.18
N ASN A 75 -8.03 -3.41 -18.77
CA ASN A 75 -8.13 -3.49 -20.23
C ASN A 75 -9.21 -2.54 -20.79
N SER A 76 -9.30 -2.45 -22.12
CA SER A 76 -10.27 -1.61 -22.83
C SER A 76 -11.74 -2.04 -22.68
N ARG A 77 -11.99 -3.26 -22.20
CA ARG A 77 -13.32 -3.80 -21.90
C ARG A 77 -13.78 -3.48 -20.49
N GLY A 78 -12.90 -2.89 -19.68
CA GLY A 78 -13.16 -2.57 -18.28
C GLY A 78 -12.76 -3.68 -17.31
N ASP A 79 -12.30 -4.84 -17.79
CA ASP A 79 -11.81 -5.89 -16.90
C ASP A 79 -10.58 -5.40 -16.13
N ARG A 80 -10.43 -5.89 -14.90
CA ARG A 80 -9.28 -5.58 -14.03
C ARG A 80 -8.56 -6.84 -13.62
N PHE A 81 -7.24 -6.81 -13.64
CA PHE A 81 -6.38 -7.91 -13.23
C PHE A 81 -5.51 -7.43 -12.09
N LEU A 82 -5.48 -8.19 -11.00
CA LEU A 82 -4.57 -7.97 -9.89
C LEU A 82 -3.43 -8.98 -9.99
N VAL A 83 -2.24 -8.46 -10.23
CA VAL A 83 -1.07 -9.26 -10.55
C VAL A 83 -0.03 -9.09 -9.46
N SER A 84 0.50 -10.22 -8.97
CA SER A 84 1.60 -10.22 -8.01
C SER A 84 2.93 -9.94 -8.70
N ALA A 85 3.75 -9.13 -8.03
CA ALA A 85 5.09 -8.74 -8.43
C ALA A 85 6.19 -9.74 -8.09
N ASP A 86 5.86 -11.00 -7.76
CA ASP A 86 6.85 -11.97 -7.34
C ASP A 86 7.98 -12.13 -8.37
N ASN A 87 9.23 -12.14 -7.88
CA ASN A 87 10.48 -11.70 -8.54
C ASN A 87 10.94 -12.52 -9.77
N SER A 88 10.09 -13.39 -10.33
CA SER A 88 10.44 -14.21 -11.50
C SER A 88 9.33 -14.40 -12.53
N ARG A 89 8.05 -14.22 -12.17
CA ARG A 89 6.91 -14.36 -13.10
C ARG A 89 5.71 -13.53 -12.61
N ALA A 90 5.17 -12.71 -13.51
CA ALA A 90 3.88 -12.05 -13.32
C ALA A 90 2.78 -13.11 -13.16
N ASN A 91 2.36 -13.38 -11.91
CA ASN A 91 1.26 -14.29 -11.62
C ASN A 91 0.02 -13.47 -11.33
N VAL A 92 -1.00 -13.58 -12.20
CA VAL A 92 -2.30 -12.98 -11.91
C VAL A 92 -2.93 -13.75 -10.77
N VAL A 93 -3.12 -13.06 -9.65
CA VAL A 93 -3.70 -13.63 -8.43
C VAL A 93 -5.22 -13.64 -8.56
N PHE A 94 -5.77 -12.51 -8.99
CA PHE A 94 -7.20 -12.34 -9.18
C PHE A 94 -7.52 -11.61 -10.49
N SER A 95 -8.61 -12.02 -11.13
CA SER A 95 -9.20 -11.30 -12.27
C SER A 95 -10.63 -10.89 -11.94
N VAL A 96 -11.02 -9.71 -12.40
CA VAL A 96 -12.30 -9.10 -12.07
C VAL A 96 -13.06 -8.76 -13.34
N TYR A 97 -14.24 -9.34 -13.42
CA TYR A 97 -15.15 -9.14 -14.54
C TYR A 97 -16.40 -8.43 -14.03
N TYR A 98 -16.67 -7.25 -14.59
CA TYR A 98 -17.87 -6.49 -14.26
C TYR A 98 -19.10 -7.13 -14.91
N THR A 99 -20.16 -7.24 -14.13
CA THR A 99 -21.48 -7.73 -14.54
C THR A 99 -22.49 -6.59 -14.46
N ARG A 100 -23.76 -6.84 -14.82
CA ARG A 100 -24.81 -5.83 -14.70
C ARG A 100 -25.12 -5.44 -13.25
N THR A 101 -24.87 -6.34 -12.31
CA THR A 101 -25.24 -6.16 -10.90
C THR A 101 -24.05 -5.89 -9.98
N GLY A 102 -22.82 -6.06 -10.48
CA GLY A 102 -21.64 -5.98 -9.64
C GLY A 102 -20.38 -6.38 -10.39
N ALA A 103 -19.48 -7.10 -9.70
CA ALA A 103 -18.29 -7.69 -10.29
C ALA A 103 -18.01 -9.06 -9.71
N ASN A 104 -17.51 -9.98 -10.54
CA ASN A 104 -17.04 -11.29 -10.09
C ASN A 104 -15.52 -11.28 -9.98
N VAL A 105 -15.01 -11.71 -8.84
CA VAL A 105 -13.58 -11.88 -8.58
C VAL A 105 -13.26 -13.36 -8.73
N HIS A 106 -12.41 -13.68 -9.70
CA HIS A 106 -11.99 -15.05 -9.97
C HIS A 106 -10.56 -15.25 -9.48
N LYS A 107 -10.24 -16.44 -8.99
CA LYS A 107 -8.86 -16.83 -8.65
C LYS A 107 -8.11 -17.24 -9.91
N GLY A 108 -7.16 -16.42 -10.35
CA GLY A 108 -6.37 -16.63 -11.58
C GLY A 108 -6.70 -15.65 -12.72
N THR A 109 -6.41 -16.04 -13.96
CA THR A 109 -6.35 -15.16 -15.15
C THR A 109 -7.61 -15.16 -16.01
N THR A 110 -8.57 -16.08 -15.81
CA THR A 110 -9.64 -16.35 -16.77
C THR A 110 -11.03 -16.28 -16.15
N ILE A 111 -12.03 -15.91 -16.96
CA ILE A 111 -13.45 -15.94 -16.55
C ILE A 111 -13.96 -17.36 -16.26
N SER A 112 -13.28 -18.39 -16.75
CA SER A 112 -13.56 -19.79 -16.42
C SER A 112 -13.00 -20.23 -15.06
N SER A 113 -12.13 -19.43 -14.44
CA SER A 113 -11.61 -19.72 -13.10
C SER A 113 -12.74 -19.63 -12.05
N PRO A 114 -12.62 -20.34 -10.91
CA PRO A 114 -13.61 -20.25 -9.83
C PRO A 114 -13.80 -18.81 -9.34
N ILE A 115 -15.06 -18.40 -9.17
CA ILE A 115 -15.42 -17.14 -8.53
C ILE A 115 -15.24 -17.32 -7.03
N VAL A 116 -14.34 -16.53 -6.44
CA VAL A 116 -14.09 -16.53 -4.99
C VAL A 116 -14.93 -15.47 -4.28
N PHE A 117 -15.19 -14.35 -4.95
CA PHE A 117 -16.04 -13.28 -4.42
C PHE A 117 -16.95 -12.67 -5.47
N HIS A 118 -18.13 -12.25 -5.04
CA HIS A 118 -19.02 -11.37 -5.77
C HIS A 118 -19.06 -10.00 -5.08
N LEU A 119 -18.76 -8.94 -5.82
CA LEU A 119 -18.81 -7.56 -5.34
C LEU A 119 -20.12 -6.92 -5.79
N GLU A 120 -21.01 -6.60 -4.86
CA GLU A 120 -22.23 -5.85 -5.13
C GLU A 120 -22.37 -4.68 -4.16
N ARG A 121 -22.59 -3.47 -4.70
CA ARG A 121 -22.87 -2.24 -3.93
C ARG A 121 -21.89 -2.00 -2.78
N GLY A 122 -20.60 -2.20 -3.04
CA GLY A 122 -19.55 -1.99 -2.04
C GLY A 122 -19.45 -3.11 -0.99
N THR A 123 -20.11 -4.25 -1.17
CA THR A 123 -19.99 -5.43 -0.31
C THR A 123 -19.41 -6.60 -1.10
N ALA A 124 -18.45 -7.30 -0.51
CA ALA A 124 -17.88 -8.54 -1.01
C ALA A 124 -18.57 -9.74 -0.35
N TYR A 125 -19.15 -10.60 -1.18
CA TYR A 125 -19.81 -11.84 -0.78
C TYR A 125 -18.95 -13.02 -1.20
N GLU A 126 -18.88 -14.05 -0.36
CA GLU A 126 -18.21 -15.30 -0.71
C GLU A 126 -18.94 -16.02 -1.86
N GLY A 127 -18.19 -16.45 -2.86
CA GLY A 127 -18.73 -17.21 -4.00
C GLY A 127 -19.33 -16.33 -5.11
N PRO A 128 -20.21 -16.91 -5.96
CA PRO A 128 -20.53 -16.33 -7.26
C PRO A 128 -21.67 -15.29 -7.28
N ASN A 129 -22.29 -14.99 -6.13
CA ASN A 129 -23.44 -14.08 -6.05
C ASN A 129 -23.60 -13.49 -4.63
N ASP A 130 -24.56 -12.59 -4.48
CA ASP A 130 -24.91 -11.85 -3.26
C ASP A 130 -25.63 -12.69 -2.19
N LYS A 131 -25.85 -13.99 -2.43
CA LYS A 131 -26.44 -14.92 -1.45
C LYS A 131 -25.39 -15.56 -0.54
N GLY A 132 -24.10 -15.39 -0.84
CA GLY A 132 -23.00 -15.84 0.00
C GLY A 132 -22.88 -15.07 1.31
N LEU A 133 -21.95 -15.50 2.17
CA LEU A 133 -21.63 -14.77 3.39
C LEU A 133 -20.99 -13.42 3.01
N PRO A 134 -21.49 -12.27 3.48
CA PRO A 134 -20.80 -11.01 3.30
C PRO A 134 -19.53 -11.03 4.15
N VAL A 135 -18.38 -10.88 3.50
CA VAL A 135 -17.07 -10.97 4.14
C VAL A 135 -16.54 -9.59 4.47
N TRP A 136 -16.70 -8.64 3.55
CA TRP A 136 -16.29 -7.25 3.74
C TRP A 136 -17.25 -6.27 3.07
N SER A 137 -17.23 -5.03 3.54
CA SER A 137 -17.94 -3.93 2.89
C SER A 137 -17.25 -2.60 3.12
N LEU A 138 -17.49 -1.68 2.19
CA LEU A 138 -17.20 -0.27 2.40
C LEU A 138 -18.14 0.27 3.47
N CYS A 139 -17.57 0.84 4.53
CA CYS A 139 -18.29 1.42 5.66
C CYS A 139 -17.94 2.91 5.76
N GLY A 140 -18.39 3.68 4.77
CA GLY A 140 -17.96 5.06 4.54
C GLY A 140 -17.12 5.20 3.27
N ASN A 141 -16.53 6.38 3.06
CA ASN A 141 -15.80 6.67 1.83
C ASN A 141 -14.40 6.04 1.79
N HIS A 142 -13.82 5.75 2.96
CA HIS A 142 -12.41 5.40 3.10
C HIS A 142 -12.18 4.13 3.93
N ASP A 143 -13.24 3.52 4.43
CA ASP A 143 -13.13 2.46 5.43
C ASP A 143 -13.66 1.14 4.88
N ILE A 144 -12.96 0.06 5.21
CA ILE A 144 -13.36 -1.31 4.90
C ILE A 144 -13.65 -2.01 6.22
N CYS A 145 -14.87 -2.51 6.37
CA CYS A 145 -15.34 -3.25 7.52
C CYS A 145 -15.58 -4.71 7.17
N THR A 146 -15.54 -5.59 8.17
CA THR A 146 -15.99 -6.98 7.98
C THR A 146 -17.51 -7.06 7.88
N GLY A 147 -18.03 -8.06 7.19
CA GLY A 147 -19.47 -8.29 7.11
C GLY A 147 -20.17 -7.37 6.12
N LYS A 148 -21.44 -7.06 6.40
CA LYS A 148 -22.31 -6.27 5.52
C LYS A 148 -22.54 -4.87 6.08
N GLY A 149 -22.20 -3.86 5.28
CA GLY A 149 -22.36 -2.45 5.62
C GLY A 149 -21.51 -2.00 6.80
N GLU A 150 -21.99 -1.00 7.54
CA GLU A 150 -21.29 -0.41 8.69
C GLU A 150 -21.38 -1.26 9.98
N GLN A 151 -21.80 -2.52 9.88
CA GLN A 151 -22.14 -3.32 11.05
C GLN A 151 -20.95 -4.03 11.69
N GLY A 152 -19.86 -4.27 10.94
CA GLY A 152 -18.68 -4.96 11.46
C GLY A 152 -17.53 -4.01 11.81
N PRO A 153 -16.52 -4.51 12.54
CA PRO A 153 -15.30 -3.77 12.82
C PRO A 153 -14.60 -3.34 11.54
N GLN A 154 -14.09 -2.11 11.56
CA GLN A 154 -13.20 -1.61 10.53
C GLN A 154 -11.86 -2.35 10.57
N VAL A 155 -11.48 -2.92 9.43
CA VAL A 155 -10.24 -3.69 9.24
C VAL A 155 -9.21 -2.94 8.42
N TYR A 156 -9.63 -2.02 7.54
CA TYR A 156 -8.72 -1.18 6.77
C TYR A 156 -9.24 0.24 6.64
N HIS A 157 -8.30 1.17 6.49
CA HIS A 157 -8.55 2.55 6.10
C HIS A 157 -7.77 2.87 4.82
N VAL A 158 -8.34 3.67 3.94
CA VAL A 158 -7.80 4.00 2.61
C VAL A 158 -7.79 5.50 2.46
N GLU A 159 -6.59 6.08 2.48
CA GLU A 159 -6.44 7.52 2.32
C GLU A 159 -5.20 7.84 1.48
N ARG A 160 -5.37 8.74 0.50
CA ARG A 160 -4.37 9.32 -0.39
C ARG A 160 -3.52 8.25 -1.07
N GLY A 161 -4.19 7.21 -1.58
CA GLY A 161 -3.54 6.06 -2.20
C GLY A 161 -2.75 5.19 -1.22
N ARG A 162 -3.04 5.22 0.07
CA ARG A 162 -2.43 4.32 1.07
C ARG A 162 -3.50 3.48 1.73
N VAL A 163 -3.15 2.23 2.02
CA VAL A 163 -3.97 1.30 2.79
C VAL A 163 -3.32 1.11 4.16
N TYR A 164 -4.08 1.39 5.20
CA TYR A 164 -3.69 1.29 6.60
C TYR A 164 -4.40 0.11 7.25
N ALA A 165 -3.73 -0.57 8.17
CA ALA A 165 -4.35 -1.61 8.99
C ALA A 165 -5.25 -1.00 10.06
N GLY A 166 -6.50 -1.42 10.19
CA GLY A 166 -7.39 -1.07 11.29
C GLY A 166 -8.02 0.34 11.22
N PRO A 167 -8.67 0.77 12.31
CA PRO A 167 -9.62 1.89 12.31
C PRO A 167 -9.05 3.30 12.34
N ARG A 168 -7.73 3.48 12.32
CA ARG A 168 -7.11 4.81 12.42
C ARG A 168 -5.91 4.92 11.49
N VAL A 169 -5.72 6.09 10.87
CA VAL A 169 -4.58 6.42 9.99
C VAL A 169 -3.20 6.39 10.69
N THR A 170 -3.16 6.07 11.98
CA THR A 170 -1.95 5.99 12.81
C THR A 170 -1.28 4.62 12.80
N THR A 171 -1.96 3.59 12.29
CA THR A 171 -1.52 2.21 12.30
C THR A 171 -0.99 1.87 10.91
N GLU A 172 0.31 1.55 10.86
CA GLU A 172 1.03 0.89 9.77
C GLU A 172 0.45 0.97 8.34
N VAL A 173 1.15 1.66 7.45
CA VAL A 173 0.87 1.59 6.02
C VAL A 173 1.20 0.19 5.52
N LEU A 174 0.20 -0.57 5.07
CA LEU A 174 0.37 -1.90 4.50
C LEU A 174 0.76 -1.81 3.03
N LEU A 175 0.02 -0.97 2.28
CA LEU A 175 0.24 -0.76 0.86
C LEU A 175 0.22 0.73 0.54
N THR A 176 1.12 1.15 -0.34
CA THR A 176 1.08 2.46 -0.98
C THR A 176 0.88 2.27 -2.48
N ALA A 177 -0.14 2.88 -3.05
CA ALA A 177 -0.34 2.99 -4.48
C ALA A 177 0.52 4.12 -5.08
N ASP A 178 0.91 3.99 -6.35
CA ASP A 178 1.52 5.09 -7.10
C ASP A 178 0.53 6.22 -7.43
N GLU A 179 -0.77 5.97 -7.30
CA GLU A 179 -1.87 6.89 -7.64
C GLU A 179 -2.96 6.91 -6.56
N ASN A 180 -3.86 7.91 -6.59
CA ASN A 180 -4.99 7.94 -5.67
C ASN A 180 -6.08 6.94 -6.10
N VAL A 181 -6.44 6.03 -5.18
CA VAL A 181 -7.42 4.96 -5.39
C VAL A 181 -8.60 5.01 -4.41
N GLU A 182 -8.74 6.08 -3.61
CA GLU A 182 -9.78 6.21 -2.57
C GLU A 182 -11.21 6.01 -3.09
N ASN A 183 -11.49 6.47 -4.31
CA ASN A 183 -12.82 6.39 -4.91
C ASN A 183 -12.99 5.21 -5.87
N ASP A 184 -11.97 4.36 -5.99
CA ASP A 184 -12.02 3.22 -6.91
C ASP A 184 -12.54 1.98 -6.18
N PRO A 185 -13.70 1.40 -6.56
CA PRO A 185 -14.19 0.14 -5.98
C PRO A 185 -13.19 -1.01 -6.14
N VAL A 186 -12.20 -0.87 -7.02
CA VAL A 186 -11.02 -1.73 -7.13
C VAL A 186 -10.27 -1.90 -5.81
N ILE A 187 -10.36 -0.96 -4.86
CA ILE A 187 -9.71 -1.14 -3.56
C ILE A 187 -10.21 -2.40 -2.84
N MET A 188 -11.45 -2.82 -3.09
CA MET A 188 -12.00 -4.08 -2.57
C MET A 188 -11.25 -5.31 -3.08
N LEU A 189 -10.48 -5.20 -4.17
CA LEU A 189 -9.66 -6.29 -4.72
C LEU A 189 -8.35 -6.50 -3.95
N LEU A 190 -7.89 -5.47 -3.24
CA LEU A 190 -6.76 -5.61 -2.34
C LEU A 190 -7.18 -6.38 -1.08
N VAL A 191 -8.48 -6.40 -0.74
CA VAL A 191 -8.98 -6.99 0.50
C VAL A 191 -8.75 -8.51 0.55
N PRO A 192 -9.03 -9.31 -0.50
CA PRO A 192 -8.64 -10.72 -0.52
C PRO A 192 -7.15 -10.97 -0.28
N ILE A 193 -6.27 -10.12 -0.83
CA ILE A 193 -4.81 -10.23 -0.65
C ILE A 193 -4.42 -9.91 0.79
N LEU A 194 -4.98 -8.85 1.35
CA LEU A 194 -4.73 -8.46 2.73
C LEU A 194 -5.33 -9.48 3.70
N ALA A 195 -6.44 -10.12 3.34
CA ALA A 195 -7.06 -11.21 4.09
C ALA A 195 -6.23 -12.49 4.07
N GLU A 196 -5.70 -12.92 2.92
CA GLU A 196 -4.77 -14.06 2.85
C GLU A 196 -3.58 -13.85 3.80
N ARG A 197 -3.01 -12.63 3.84
CA ARG A 197 -1.95 -12.28 4.81
C ARG A 197 -2.39 -12.33 6.27
N MET A 198 -3.63 -11.95 6.57
CA MET A 198 -4.17 -12.05 7.93
C MET A 198 -4.36 -13.50 8.37
N PHE A 199 -4.69 -14.43 7.46
CA PHE A 199 -4.89 -15.85 7.79
C PHE A 199 -3.59 -16.66 7.85
N GLU A 200 -2.52 -16.22 7.19
CA GLU A 200 -1.19 -16.86 7.29
C GLU A 200 -0.47 -16.60 8.63
N GLN A 201 -0.94 -15.65 9.44
CA GLN A 201 -0.34 -15.28 10.74
C GLN A 201 -0.98 -15.98 11.95
N TRP A 202 -1.92 -16.90 11.73
CA TRP A 202 -2.59 -17.71 12.76
C TRP A 202 -2.34 -19.20 12.54
#